data_AF-A0A943IU46-F1
#
_entry.id   AF-A0A943IU46-F1
#
_cell.length_a   1.000
_cell.length_b   1.000
_cell.length_c   1.000
_cell.angle_alpha   90.00
_cell.angle_beta   90.00
_cell.angle_gamma   90.00
#
_symmetry.space_group_name_H-M   'P 1'
#
loop_
_entity.id
_entity.type
_entity.pdbx_description
1 polymer ?
#
loop_
_entity_poly.entity_id
_entity_poly.type
_entity_poly.pdbx_seq_one_letter_code
_entity_poly.pdbx_strand_id
1 'polypeptide(L)'
;MWYAENKKSREKVLAMDASFKTCMFGGFDRQDVVTFIEKTAEEHRTALEVLQAENDTLRRERDDAVAENDTLRLLAEEDARLRDDNTHLEQQVQDLQQQLTAVQAENDALRGPAGEYQSLKEHVADIEISAHRRTEEFRARAMERLGQCIAQQRLWCSQRRSTYLNMNTALAEQLRAAQEAVDSADFAAFDDMIAELQRLEDELKKPDPQL
;
A
#
# COMPACT_ATOMS: atom_id res chain seq x y z
N MET A 1 29.23 74.83 12.09
CA MET A 1 30.56 75.15 12.66
C MET A 1 31.56 74.59 11.66
N TRP A 2 32.22 75.35 10.79
CA TRP A 2 33.02 76.54 11.04
C TRP A 2 32.95 77.53 9.85
N TYR A 3 33.09 78.80 10.21
CA TYR A 3 33.12 80.05 9.43
C TYR A 3 34.03 79.98 8.18
N ALA A 4 33.67 80.50 6.99
CA ALA A 4 33.42 81.89 6.62
C ALA A 4 34.56 82.85 7.04
N GLU A 5 35.59 82.99 6.20
CA GLU A 5 36.63 84.00 6.41
C GLU A 5 36.99 84.80 5.14
N ASN A 6 36.57 86.06 5.20
CA ASN A 6 37.20 87.29 4.72
C ASN A 6 37.53 87.54 3.24
N LYS A 7 36.55 88.19 2.61
CA LYS A 7 36.69 89.17 1.53
C LYS A 7 37.04 90.55 2.11
N LYS A 8 38.32 90.95 2.16
CA LYS A 8 38.79 92.36 2.13
C LYS A 8 40.31 92.46 2.36
N SER A 9 41.03 92.85 1.31
CA SER A 9 41.96 93.99 1.37
C SER A 9 42.36 94.37 -0.04
N ARG A 10 41.61 95.35 -0.56
CA ARG A 10 42.04 96.23 -1.65
C ARG A 10 42.94 97.26 -0.98
N GLU A 11 44.23 97.25 -1.27
CA GLU A 11 45.03 98.46 -1.13
C GLU A 11 46.18 98.45 -2.14
N LYS A 12 46.01 99.31 -3.15
CA LYS A 12 47.09 99.86 -3.95
C LYS A 12 48.07 100.56 -2.99
N VAL A 13 49.21 99.95 -2.75
CA VAL A 13 50.45 100.68 -2.45
C VAL A 13 51.16 100.76 -3.79
N LEU A 14 50.83 101.79 -4.59
CA LEU A 14 51.67 102.97 -4.75
C LEU A 14 53.12 102.57 -5.05
N ALA A 15 53.48 102.77 -6.30
CA ALA A 15 54.84 102.78 -6.79
C ALA A 15 55.76 103.48 -5.77
N MET A 16 56.61 102.69 -5.13
CA MET A 16 57.73 103.17 -4.38
C MET A 16 58.95 102.61 -5.10
N ASP A 17 59.51 103.43 -6.00
CA ASP A 17 60.84 103.27 -6.57
C ASP A 17 61.87 103.29 -5.43
N ALA A 18 62.00 102.15 -4.74
CA ALA A 18 63.07 101.88 -3.81
C ALA A 18 64.28 101.42 -4.63
N SER A 19 65.07 102.41 -5.04
CA SER A 19 66.41 102.29 -5.64
C SER A 19 67.27 101.25 -4.90
N PHE A 20 67.32 100.04 -5.44
CA PHE A 20 68.42 99.10 -5.22
C PHE A 20 69.36 99.25 -6.42
N LYS A 21 70.55 99.74 -6.12
CA LYS A 21 71.54 100.24 -7.07
C LYS A 21 71.95 99.20 -8.12
N THR A 22 71.99 99.68 -9.36
CA THR A 22 72.63 99.07 -10.53
C THR A 22 74.15 98.94 -10.35
N CYS A 23 74.63 97.72 -10.63
CA CYS A 23 75.96 97.28 -11.03
C CYS A 23 77.13 98.30 -11.04
N MET A 24 78.11 98.06 -10.15
CA MET A 24 79.56 98.11 -10.42
C MET A 24 80.28 97.30 -9.32
N PHE A 25 81.00 96.24 -9.69
CA PHE A 25 81.84 95.38 -8.84
C PHE A 25 81.12 94.30 -7.99
N GLY A 26 80.94 93.10 -8.58
CA GLY A 26 80.80 91.85 -7.83
C GLY A 26 79.48 91.57 -7.10
N GLY A 27 78.40 92.30 -7.39
CA GLY A 27 77.08 92.10 -6.78
C GLY A 27 75.99 91.78 -7.81
N PHE A 28 75.01 90.96 -7.40
CA PHE A 28 73.87 90.51 -8.21
C PHE A 28 73.03 91.66 -8.80
N ASP A 29 72.66 91.56 -10.08
CA ASP A 29 71.72 92.46 -10.75
C ASP A 29 70.29 92.22 -10.22
N ARG A 30 69.61 93.29 -9.80
CA ARG A 30 68.24 93.23 -9.28
C ARG A 30 67.27 92.68 -10.33
N GLN A 31 67.44 93.05 -11.60
CA GLN A 31 66.53 92.60 -12.66
C GLN A 31 66.71 91.08 -12.89
N ASP A 32 67.94 90.58 -12.77
CA ASP A 32 68.22 89.14 -12.87
C ASP A 32 67.68 88.36 -11.67
N VAL A 33 67.76 88.92 -10.45
CA VAL A 33 67.18 88.28 -9.25
C VAL A 33 65.66 88.23 -9.33
N VAL A 34 65.00 89.30 -9.79
CA VAL A 34 63.54 89.31 -9.99
C VAL A 34 63.14 88.30 -11.07
N THR A 35 63.85 88.29 -12.20
CA THR A 35 63.60 87.33 -13.30
C THR A 35 63.84 85.88 -12.85
N PHE A 36 64.85 85.63 -12.02
CA PHE A 36 65.12 84.32 -11.45
C PHE A 36 64.02 83.86 -10.49
N ILE A 37 63.54 84.74 -9.59
CA ILE A 37 62.44 84.44 -8.67
C ILE A 37 61.14 84.20 -9.44
N GLU A 38 60.83 85.00 -10.45
CA GLU A 38 59.65 84.81 -11.30
C GLU A 38 59.73 83.50 -12.06
N LYS A 39 60.89 83.17 -12.64
CA LYS A 39 61.12 81.91 -13.33
C LYS A 39 61.00 80.71 -12.39
N THR A 40 61.63 80.74 -11.23
CA THR A 40 61.52 79.64 -10.24
C THR A 40 60.10 79.54 -9.65
N ALA A 41 59.41 80.66 -9.42
CA ALA A 41 58.02 80.65 -8.98
C ALA A 41 57.08 80.06 -10.04
N GLU A 42 57.34 80.32 -11.34
CA GLU A 42 56.58 79.73 -12.44
C GLU A 42 56.89 78.22 -12.60
N GLU A 43 58.16 77.82 -12.50
CA GLU A 43 58.57 76.41 -12.47
C GLU A 43 57.96 75.65 -11.29
N HIS A 44 57.90 76.27 -10.10
CA HIS A 44 57.22 75.70 -8.95
C HIS A 44 55.70 75.64 -9.13
N ARG A 45 55.09 76.65 -9.76
CA ARG A 45 53.65 76.66 -10.04
C ARG A 45 53.27 75.55 -11.00
N THR A 46 54.02 75.40 -12.09
CA THR A 46 53.83 74.32 -13.07
C THR A 46 54.08 72.94 -12.45
N ALA A 47 55.12 72.79 -11.61
CA ALA A 47 55.35 71.54 -10.87
C ALA A 47 54.20 71.21 -9.90
N LEU A 48 53.63 72.21 -9.21
CA LEU A 48 52.48 72.02 -8.33
C LEU A 48 51.22 71.61 -9.10
N GLU A 49 50.97 72.22 -10.26
CA GLU A 49 49.85 71.87 -11.14
C GLU A 49 49.97 70.43 -11.67
N VAL A 50 51.16 70.01 -12.08
CA VAL A 50 51.43 68.62 -12.50
C VAL A 50 51.20 67.65 -11.35
N LEU A 51 51.77 67.93 -10.17
CA LEU A 51 51.57 67.09 -8.98
C LEU A 51 50.10 67.03 -8.54
N GLN A 52 49.35 68.12 -8.67
CA GLN A 52 47.91 68.12 -8.40
C GLN A 52 47.15 67.26 -9.40
N ALA A 53 47.45 67.36 -10.70
CA ALA A 53 46.83 66.53 -11.73
C ALA A 53 47.15 65.03 -11.54
N GLU A 54 48.38 64.70 -11.16
CA GLU A 54 48.79 63.34 -10.79
C GLU A 54 48.06 62.85 -9.53
N ASN A 55 47.96 63.69 -8.49
CA ASN A 55 47.23 63.33 -7.26
C ASN A 55 45.75 63.07 -7.54
N ASP A 56 45.12 63.89 -8.38
CA ASP A 56 43.72 63.70 -8.78
C ASP A 56 43.53 62.43 -9.61
N THR A 57 44.50 62.08 -10.47
CA THR A 57 44.48 60.83 -11.26
C THR A 57 44.62 59.62 -10.35
N LEU A 58 45.62 59.62 -9.46
CA LEU A 58 45.84 58.55 -8.48
C LEU A 58 44.64 58.38 -7.54
N ARG A 59 43.95 59.48 -7.18
CA ARG A 59 42.72 59.40 -6.37
C ARG A 59 41.60 58.68 -7.11
N ARG A 60 41.39 58.98 -8.40
CA ARG A 60 40.38 58.29 -9.22
C ARG A 60 40.71 56.81 -9.37
N GLU A 61 41.96 56.48 -9.70
CA GLU A 61 42.41 55.08 -9.80
C GLU A 61 42.24 54.33 -8.47
N ARG A 62 42.54 54.98 -7.35
CA ARG A 62 42.29 54.42 -6.01
C ARG A 62 40.80 54.19 -5.79
N ASP A 63 39.95 55.15 -6.11
CA ASP A 63 38.50 55.03 -5.93
C ASP A 63 37.91 53.90 -6.80
N ASP A 64 38.36 53.78 -8.06
CA ASP A 64 37.98 52.69 -8.97
C ASP A 64 38.45 51.32 -8.45
N ALA A 65 39.70 51.22 -7.99
CA ALA A 65 40.24 49.99 -7.40
C ALA A 65 39.53 49.59 -6.11
N VAL A 66 39.08 50.57 -5.30
CA VAL A 66 38.26 50.30 -4.11
C VAL A 66 36.88 49.76 -4.51
N ALA A 67 36.23 50.37 -5.51
CA ALA A 67 34.95 49.88 -6.00
C ALA A 67 35.05 48.45 -6.57
N GLU A 68 36.12 48.14 -7.31
CA GLU A 68 36.40 46.78 -7.79
C GLU A 68 36.69 45.81 -6.63
N ASN A 69 37.40 46.25 -5.58
CA ASN A 69 37.62 45.39 -4.42
C ASN A 69 36.30 45.06 -3.69
N ASP A 70 35.41 46.04 -3.57
CA ASP A 70 34.10 45.85 -2.94
C ASP A 70 33.21 44.89 -3.74
N THR A 71 33.22 44.97 -5.09
CA THR A 71 32.49 44.00 -5.93
C THR A 71 33.08 42.59 -5.81
N LEU A 72 34.41 42.46 -5.81
CA LEU A 72 35.08 41.16 -5.61
C LEU A 72 34.77 40.55 -4.23
N ARG A 73 34.65 41.37 -3.18
CA ARG A 73 34.23 40.90 -1.85
C ARG A 73 32.82 40.34 -1.86
N LEU A 74 31.87 41.03 -2.47
CA LEU A 74 30.49 40.55 -2.59
C LEU A 74 30.40 39.22 -3.36
N LEU A 75 31.15 39.10 -4.45
CA LEU A 75 31.23 37.85 -5.22
C LEU A 75 31.85 36.71 -4.39
N ALA A 76 32.88 37.00 -3.60
CA ALA A 76 33.50 36.00 -2.72
C ALA A 76 32.54 35.53 -1.61
N GLU A 77 31.72 36.43 -1.07
CA GLU A 77 30.67 36.08 -0.10
C GLU A 77 29.56 35.22 -0.72
N GLU A 78 29.15 35.53 -1.95
CA GLU A 78 28.16 34.73 -2.70
C GLU A 78 28.71 33.34 -3.04
N ASP A 79 29.94 33.26 -3.51
CA ASP A 79 30.63 31.99 -3.80
C ASP A 79 30.81 31.13 -2.54
N ALA A 80 31.07 31.76 -1.38
CA ALA A 80 31.09 31.05 -0.10
C ALA A 80 29.72 30.49 0.30
N ARG A 81 28.63 31.24 0.09
CA ARG A 81 27.26 30.76 0.34
C ARG A 81 26.87 29.62 -0.58
N LEU A 82 27.17 29.75 -1.88
CA LEU A 82 26.88 28.70 -2.85
C LEU A 82 27.64 27.41 -2.54
N ARG A 83 28.88 27.50 -2.04
CA ARG A 83 29.63 26.33 -1.56
C ARG A 83 28.95 25.67 -0.36
N ASP A 84 28.51 26.46 0.62
CA ASP A 84 27.81 25.92 1.80
C ASP A 84 26.52 25.20 1.39
N ASP A 85 25.70 25.85 0.56
CA ASP A 85 24.48 25.26 0.00
C ASP A 85 24.76 23.97 -0.78
N ASN A 86 25.83 23.94 -1.59
CA ASN A 86 26.21 22.75 -2.34
C ASN A 86 26.59 21.59 -1.41
N THR A 87 27.39 21.86 -0.38
CA THR A 87 27.76 20.83 0.61
C THR A 87 26.55 20.31 1.38
N HIS A 88 25.58 21.18 1.69
CA HIS A 88 24.33 20.77 2.34
C HIS A 88 23.48 19.88 1.42
N LEU A 89 23.35 20.26 0.14
CA LEU A 89 22.62 19.47 -0.84
C LEU A 89 23.29 18.11 -1.09
N GLU A 90 24.62 18.06 -1.15
CA GLU A 90 25.37 16.80 -1.27
C GLU A 90 25.10 15.86 -0.10
N GLN A 91 25.07 16.39 1.14
CA GLN A 91 24.71 15.62 2.33
C GLN A 91 23.27 15.10 2.26
N GLN A 92 22.31 15.94 1.88
CA GLN A 92 20.91 15.52 1.74
C GLN A 92 20.74 14.42 0.68
N VAL A 93 21.43 14.53 -0.46
CA VAL A 93 21.41 13.51 -1.50
C VAL A 93 21.98 12.19 -0.96
N GLN A 94 23.08 12.25 -0.21
CA GLN A 94 23.69 11.07 0.39
C GLN A 94 22.75 10.40 1.41
N ASP A 95 22.09 11.18 2.27
CA ASP A 95 21.12 10.67 3.24
C ASP A 95 19.91 10.02 2.56
N LEU A 96 19.36 10.66 1.53
CA LEU A 96 18.25 10.12 0.75
C LEU A 96 18.63 8.82 0.01
N GLN A 97 19.86 8.73 -0.50
CA GLN A 97 20.36 7.51 -1.13
C GLN A 97 20.48 6.35 -0.11
N GLN A 98 20.92 6.64 1.11
CA GLN A 98 20.97 5.65 2.18
C GLN A 98 19.57 5.17 2.57
N GLN A 99 18.62 6.10 2.73
CA GLN A 99 17.22 5.76 3.03
C GLN A 99 16.57 4.94 1.91
N LEU A 100 16.79 5.31 0.65
CA LEU A 100 16.30 4.55 -0.50
C LEU A 100 16.82 3.12 -0.48
N THR A 101 18.12 2.95 -0.22
CA THR A 101 18.76 1.63 -0.13
C THR A 101 18.19 0.81 1.03
N ALA A 102 17.97 1.43 2.19
CA ALA A 102 17.39 0.77 3.34
C ALA A 102 15.96 0.28 3.07
N VAL A 103 15.12 1.12 2.46
CA VAL A 103 13.73 0.77 2.10
C VAL A 103 13.70 -0.31 1.01
N GLN A 104 14.61 -0.28 0.04
CA GLN A 104 14.74 -1.33 -0.96
C GLN A 104 15.10 -2.67 -0.32
N ALA A 105 16.06 -2.68 0.59
CA ALA A 105 16.45 -3.88 1.33
C ALA A 105 15.29 -4.45 2.17
N GLU A 106 14.52 -3.58 2.83
CA GLU A 106 13.32 -4.00 3.56
C GLU A 106 12.26 -4.58 2.62
N ASN A 107 12.03 -3.97 1.46
CA ASN A 107 11.08 -4.48 0.47
C ASN A 107 11.49 -5.87 -0.03
N ASP A 108 12.77 -6.06 -0.36
CA ASP A 108 13.29 -7.35 -0.82
C ASP A 108 13.24 -8.41 0.29
N ALA A 109 13.50 -8.03 1.54
CA ALA A 109 13.35 -8.93 2.68
C ALA A 109 11.90 -9.38 2.89
N LEU A 110 10.91 -8.50 2.64
CA LEU A 110 9.49 -8.81 2.79
C LEU A 110 8.89 -9.60 1.62
N ARG A 111 9.51 -9.60 0.44
CA ARG A 111 9.02 -10.32 -0.74
C ARG A 111 8.93 -11.83 -0.52
N GLY A 112 9.93 -12.43 0.13
CA GLY A 112 9.95 -13.86 0.45
C GLY A 112 8.75 -14.28 1.32
N PRO A 113 8.61 -13.71 2.52
CA PRO A 113 7.48 -13.97 3.42
C PRO A 113 6.11 -13.71 2.78
N ALA A 114 5.99 -12.66 1.96
CA ALA A 114 4.75 -12.37 1.24
C ALA A 114 4.38 -13.48 0.25
N GLY A 115 5.37 -14.02 -0.47
CA GLY A 115 5.19 -15.18 -1.36
C GLY A 115 4.80 -16.45 -0.61
N GLU A 116 5.45 -16.73 0.53
CA GLU A 116 5.12 -17.87 1.40
C GLU A 116 3.70 -17.77 1.94
N TYR A 117 3.29 -16.58 2.39
CA TYR A 117 1.93 -16.33 2.86
C TYR A 117 0.90 -16.57 1.75
N GLN A 118 1.18 -16.10 0.53
CA GLN A 118 0.30 -16.33 -0.61
C GLN A 118 0.17 -17.82 -0.94
N SER A 119 1.28 -18.56 -0.96
CA SER A 119 1.26 -20.02 -1.18
C SER A 119 0.51 -20.76 -0.09
N LEU A 120 0.69 -20.38 1.19
CA LEU A 120 -0.06 -20.96 2.30
C LEU A 120 -1.56 -20.70 2.17
N LYS A 121 -1.95 -19.49 1.77
CA LYS A 121 -3.35 -19.12 1.55
C LYS A 121 -4.00 -19.97 0.44
N GLU A 122 -3.29 -20.16 -0.67
CA GLU A 122 -3.74 -21.02 -1.77
C GLU A 122 -3.89 -22.47 -1.30
N HIS A 123 -2.91 -22.99 -0.55
CA HIS A 123 -2.97 -24.34 -0.01
C HIS A 123 -4.14 -24.55 0.96
N VAL A 124 -4.44 -23.57 1.82
CA VAL A 124 -5.60 -23.62 2.73
C VAL A 124 -6.90 -23.64 1.93
N ALA A 125 -7.02 -22.82 0.88
CA ALA A 125 -8.20 -22.83 0.02
C ALA A 125 -8.40 -24.20 -0.66
N ASP A 126 -7.34 -24.84 -1.12
CA ASP A 126 -7.40 -26.21 -1.68
C ASP A 126 -7.88 -27.23 -0.63
N ILE A 127 -7.40 -27.14 0.60
CA ILE A 127 -7.85 -27.99 1.71
C ILE A 127 -9.34 -27.79 1.95
N GLU A 128 -9.82 -26.56 2.04
CA GLU A 128 -11.22 -26.22 2.28
C GLU A 128 -12.13 -26.76 1.17
N ILE A 129 -11.76 -26.54 -0.09
CA ILE A 129 -12.48 -27.06 -1.25
C ILE A 129 -12.52 -28.59 -1.21
N SER A 130 -11.38 -29.24 -0.92
CA SER A 130 -11.31 -30.70 -0.84
C SER A 130 -12.13 -31.29 0.31
N ALA A 131 -12.19 -30.61 1.46
CA ALA A 131 -12.97 -31.02 2.62
C ALA A 131 -14.47 -30.89 2.35
N HIS A 132 -14.89 -29.78 1.73
CA HIS A 132 -16.27 -29.59 1.32
C HIS A 132 -16.69 -30.64 0.29
N ARG A 133 -15.88 -30.86 -0.75
CA ARG A 133 -16.15 -31.90 -1.76
C ARG A 133 -16.29 -33.29 -1.14
N ARG A 134 -15.38 -33.70 -0.25
CA ARG A 134 -15.46 -35.00 0.42
C ARG A 134 -16.73 -35.15 1.27
N THR A 135 -17.16 -34.07 1.92
CA THR A 135 -18.39 -34.06 2.73
C THR A 135 -19.63 -34.25 1.83
N GLU A 136 -19.69 -33.53 0.72
CA GLU A 136 -20.79 -33.68 -0.24
C GLU A 136 -20.79 -35.06 -0.92
N GLU A 137 -19.62 -35.60 -1.28
CA GLU A 137 -19.52 -36.97 -1.81
C GLU A 137 -20.01 -38.01 -0.80
N PHE A 138 -19.63 -37.87 0.48
CA PHE A 138 -20.11 -38.75 1.53
C PHE A 138 -21.63 -38.66 1.70
N ARG A 139 -22.17 -37.43 1.74
CA ARG A 139 -23.62 -37.17 1.82
C ARG A 139 -24.37 -37.78 0.64
N ALA A 140 -23.88 -37.59 -0.58
CA ALA A 140 -24.47 -38.15 -1.79
C ALA A 140 -24.52 -39.69 -1.74
N ARG A 141 -23.40 -40.34 -1.36
CA ARG A 141 -23.35 -41.80 -1.20
C ARG A 141 -24.27 -42.31 -0.10
N ALA A 142 -24.39 -41.59 1.02
CA ALA A 142 -25.31 -41.95 2.10
C ALA A 142 -26.77 -41.85 1.64
N MET A 143 -27.13 -40.78 0.94
CA MET A 143 -28.48 -40.59 0.38
C MET A 143 -28.82 -41.66 -0.65
N GLU A 144 -27.88 -42.01 -1.53
CA GLU A 144 -28.06 -43.07 -2.51
C GLU A 144 -28.32 -44.43 -1.84
N ARG A 145 -27.49 -44.81 -0.86
CA ARG A 145 -27.67 -46.05 -0.08
C ARG A 145 -29.02 -46.08 0.66
N LEU A 146 -29.40 -44.99 1.30
CA LEU A 146 -30.71 -44.88 1.97
C LEU A 146 -31.85 -45.03 0.96
N GLY A 147 -31.74 -44.40 -0.21
CA GLY A 147 -32.70 -44.55 -1.30
C GLY A 147 -32.84 -46.00 -1.76
N GLN A 148 -31.72 -46.71 -1.93
CA GLN A 148 -31.70 -48.13 -2.28
C GLN A 148 -32.38 -49.00 -1.20
N CYS A 149 -32.06 -48.79 0.08
CA CYS A 149 -32.70 -49.50 1.19
C CYS A 149 -34.22 -49.25 1.23
N ILE A 150 -34.66 -47.99 1.08
CA ILE A 150 -36.09 -47.65 1.04
C ILE A 150 -36.79 -48.36 -0.13
N ALA A 151 -36.17 -48.37 -1.32
CA ALA A 151 -36.73 -49.05 -2.49
C ALA A 151 -36.86 -50.56 -2.27
N GLN A 152 -35.83 -51.19 -1.69
CA GLN A 152 -35.86 -52.62 -1.33
C GLN A 152 -36.94 -52.91 -0.29
N GLN A 153 -37.05 -52.09 0.77
CA GLN A 153 -38.07 -52.25 1.81
C GLN A 153 -39.49 -52.14 1.23
N ARG A 154 -39.73 -51.17 0.34
CA ARG A 154 -41.01 -50.99 -0.34
C ARG A 154 -41.38 -52.21 -1.19
N LEU A 155 -40.43 -52.74 -1.95
CA LEU A 155 -40.62 -53.95 -2.74
C LEU A 155 -40.91 -55.17 -1.86
N TRP A 156 -40.17 -55.33 -0.76
CA TRP A 156 -40.41 -56.43 0.18
C TRP A 156 -41.80 -56.33 0.82
N CYS A 157 -42.21 -55.15 1.28
CA CYS A 157 -43.53 -54.92 1.86
C CYS A 157 -44.65 -55.24 0.86
N SER A 158 -44.53 -54.82 -0.40
CA SER A 158 -45.55 -55.10 -1.42
C SER A 158 -45.63 -56.60 -1.74
N GLN A 159 -44.50 -57.27 -1.86
CA GLN A 159 -44.43 -58.73 -2.07
C GLN A 159 -45.04 -59.50 -0.89
N ARG A 160 -44.64 -59.19 0.35
CA ARG A 160 -45.19 -59.83 1.55
C ARG A 160 -46.69 -59.60 1.68
N ARG A 161 -47.17 -58.38 1.45
CA ARG A 161 -48.61 -58.08 1.44
C ARG A 161 -49.36 -58.96 0.44
N SER A 162 -48.84 -59.10 -0.78
CA SER A 162 -49.41 -59.97 -1.81
C SER A 162 -49.43 -61.44 -1.37
N THR A 163 -48.32 -61.93 -0.80
CA THR A 163 -48.24 -63.30 -0.25
C THR A 163 -49.31 -63.56 0.82
N TYR A 164 -49.45 -62.67 1.81
CA TYR A 164 -50.46 -62.81 2.86
C TYR A 164 -51.88 -62.73 2.32
N LEU A 165 -52.14 -61.86 1.34
CA LEU A 165 -53.45 -61.76 0.72
C LEU A 165 -53.83 -63.07 0.01
N ASN A 166 -52.91 -63.65 -0.77
CA ASN A 166 -53.13 -64.94 -1.43
C ASN A 166 -53.34 -66.08 -0.42
N MET A 167 -52.53 -66.12 0.65
CA MET A 167 -52.69 -67.13 1.71
C MET A 167 -54.03 -67.00 2.43
N ASN A 168 -54.45 -65.78 2.76
CA ASN A 168 -55.75 -65.54 3.39
C ASN A 168 -56.90 -65.97 2.49
N THR A 169 -56.82 -65.69 1.18
CA THR A 169 -57.82 -66.16 0.20
C THR A 169 -57.88 -67.69 0.17
N ALA A 170 -56.72 -68.35 0.05
CA ALA A 170 -56.65 -69.82 0.02
C ALA A 170 -57.19 -70.45 1.31
N LEU A 171 -56.86 -69.89 2.48
CA LEU A 171 -57.39 -70.36 3.76
C LEU A 171 -58.90 -70.18 3.84
N ALA A 172 -59.43 -69.04 3.39
CA ALA A 172 -60.87 -68.79 3.36
C ALA A 172 -61.62 -69.77 2.44
N GLU A 173 -61.03 -70.12 1.30
CA GLU A 173 -61.56 -71.15 0.39
C GLU A 173 -61.57 -72.54 1.06
N GLN A 174 -60.48 -72.92 1.73
CA GLN A 174 -60.42 -74.19 2.47
C GLN A 174 -61.44 -74.25 3.60
N LEU A 175 -61.60 -73.17 4.37
CA LEU A 175 -62.61 -73.09 5.43
C LEU A 175 -64.03 -73.19 4.88
N ARG A 176 -64.32 -72.54 3.74
CA ARG A 176 -65.63 -72.66 3.08
C ARG A 176 -65.89 -74.09 2.62
N ALA A 177 -64.91 -74.75 2.00
CA ALA A 177 -65.05 -76.15 1.57
C ALA A 177 -65.26 -77.10 2.74
N ALA A 178 -64.53 -76.91 3.85
CA ALA A 178 -64.73 -77.69 5.07
C ALA A 178 -66.12 -77.46 5.68
N GLN A 179 -66.59 -76.20 5.72
CA GLN A 179 -67.94 -75.87 6.19
C GLN A 179 -69.01 -76.56 5.33
N GLU A 180 -68.89 -76.50 4.00
CA GLU A 180 -69.82 -77.16 3.08
C GLU A 180 -69.81 -78.68 3.23
N ALA A 181 -68.65 -79.30 3.47
CA ALA A 181 -68.55 -80.73 3.74
C ALA A 181 -69.22 -81.13 5.06
N VAL A 182 -69.16 -80.27 6.09
CA VAL A 182 -69.86 -80.49 7.37
C VAL A 182 -71.37 -80.28 7.21
N ASP A 183 -71.79 -79.22 6.53
CA ASP A 183 -73.21 -78.90 6.32
C ASP A 183 -73.92 -79.93 5.43
N SER A 184 -73.18 -80.56 4.51
CA SER A 184 -73.68 -81.63 3.63
C SER A 184 -73.51 -83.04 4.20
N ALA A 185 -72.97 -83.18 5.41
CA ALA A 185 -72.80 -84.48 6.05
C ALA A 185 -74.18 -85.09 6.38
N ASP A 186 -74.56 -86.10 5.62
CA ASP A 186 -75.80 -86.84 5.83
C ASP A 186 -75.56 -88.03 6.77
N PHE A 187 -76.18 -87.97 7.95
CA PHE A 187 -76.14 -89.03 8.94
C PHE A 187 -77.42 -89.87 8.97
N ALA A 188 -78.39 -89.59 8.10
CA ALA A 188 -79.66 -90.32 8.06
C ALA A 188 -79.45 -91.83 7.86
N ALA A 189 -78.43 -92.24 7.11
CA ALA A 189 -78.09 -93.65 6.94
C ALA A 189 -77.69 -94.34 8.27
N PHE A 190 -77.07 -93.62 9.21
CA PHE A 190 -76.81 -94.15 10.55
C PHE A 190 -78.09 -94.26 11.36
N ASP A 191 -78.98 -93.26 11.27
CA ASP A 191 -80.29 -93.31 11.93
C ASP A 191 -81.14 -94.48 11.42
N ASP A 192 -81.15 -94.72 10.10
CA ASP A 192 -81.83 -95.85 9.46
C ASP A 192 -81.25 -97.20 9.93
N MET A 193 -79.92 -97.31 9.99
CA MET A 193 -79.25 -98.52 10.47
C MET A 193 -79.54 -98.78 11.95
N ILE A 194 -79.57 -97.73 12.78
CA ILE A 194 -79.95 -97.84 14.20
C ILE A 194 -81.39 -98.34 14.31
N ALA A 195 -82.32 -97.81 13.51
CA ALA A 195 -83.70 -98.25 13.49
C ALA A 195 -83.86 -99.72 13.08
N GLU A 196 -83.11 -100.18 12.06
CA GLU A 196 -83.15 -101.58 11.61
C GLU A 196 -82.54 -102.53 12.66
N LEU A 197 -81.45 -102.13 13.33
CA LEU A 197 -80.88 -102.91 14.43
C LEU A 197 -81.86 -103.04 15.61
N GLN A 198 -82.57 -101.96 15.96
CA GLN A 198 -83.63 -101.99 16.98
C GLN A 198 -84.75 -102.96 16.58
N ARG A 199 -85.15 -102.93 15.30
CA ARG A 199 -86.16 -103.86 14.78
C ARG A 199 -85.71 -105.32 14.89
N LEU A 200 -84.47 -105.63 14.52
CA LEU A 200 -83.91 -106.99 14.63
C LEU A 200 -83.82 -107.44 16.09
N GLU A 201 -83.44 -106.54 17.00
CA GLU A 201 -83.42 -106.82 18.45
C GLU A 201 -84.82 -107.11 18.98
N ASP A 202 -85.82 -106.34 18.56
CA ASP A 202 -87.23 -106.55 18.92
C ASP A 202 -87.79 -107.86 18.33
N GLU A 203 -87.38 -108.25 17.12
CA GLU A 203 -87.72 -109.55 16.52
C GLU A 203 -87.10 -110.73 17.28
N LEU A 204 -85.85 -110.61 17.75
CA LEU A 204 -85.17 -111.61 18.58
C LEU A 204 -85.80 -111.75 19.98
N LYS A 205 -86.38 -110.68 20.52
CA LYS A 205 -87.09 -110.69 21.81
C LYS A 205 -88.50 -111.29 21.73
N LYS A 206 -89.01 -111.61 20.54
CA LYS A 206 -90.30 -112.31 20.40
C LYS A 206 -90.13 -113.76 20.86
N PRO A 207 -91.01 -114.26 21.75
CA PRO A 207 -90.94 -115.65 22.20
C PRO A 207 -91.17 -116.60 21.02
N ASP A 208 -90.38 -117.67 20.97
CA ASP A 208 -90.36 -118.66 19.90
C ASP A 208 -91.76 -119.29 19.73
N PRO A 209 -92.40 -119.23 18.54
CA PRO A 209 -93.74 -119.79 18.33
C PRO A 209 -93.79 -121.34 18.33
N GLN A 210 -92.78 -122.02 18.84
CA GLN A 210 -92.73 -123.49 18.98
C GLN A 210 -92.61 -124.03 20.42
N LEU A 211 -93.09 -123.28 21.43
CA LEU A 211 -93.44 -123.83 22.75
C LEU A 211 -94.87 -123.45 23.16
#